data_AF-A0A821LUF0-F1
#
_entry.id   AF-A0A821LUF0-F1
#
_cell.length_a   1.000
_cell.length_b   1.000
_cell.length_c   1.000
_cell.angle_alpha   90.00
_cell.angle_beta   90.00
_cell.angle_gamma   90.00
#
_symmetry.space_group_name_H-M   'P 1'
#
loop_
_entity.id
_entity.type
_entity.pdbx_description
1 polymer ?
#
loop_
_entity_poly.entity_id
_entity_poly.type
_entity_poly.pdbx_seq_one_letter_code
_entity_poly.pdbx_strand_id
1 'polypeptide(L)'
;MMSLELYKRYEIVFLRKNKYGPKFGINRIAKLVNCNRSTVVRWLKRWEETKDLSDRERKGRPRKTTTTDDEIVIGLVRQGVDEGLTSEKM
;
A
#
# COMPACT_ATOMS: atom_id res chain seq x y z
N MET A 1 -6.58 -8.81 -9.91
CA MET A 1 -5.46 -9.50 -9.23
C MET A 1 -5.92 -9.81 -7.82
N MET A 2 -6.08 -11.10 -7.47
CA MET A 2 -6.52 -11.49 -6.13
C MET A 2 -5.46 -11.03 -5.11
N SER A 3 -5.83 -10.09 -4.24
CA SER A 3 -4.96 -9.67 -3.14
C SER A 3 -4.91 -10.82 -2.15
N LEU A 4 -3.72 -11.38 -1.93
CA LEU A 4 -3.50 -12.35 -0.87
C LEU A 4 -3.61 -11.60 0.47
N GLU A 5 -4.38 -12.11 1.43
CA GLU A 5 -4.48 -11.49 2.76
C GLU A 5 -3.11 -11.37 3.45
N LEU A 6 -2.92 -10.32 4.24
CA LEU A 6 -1.62 -9.99 4.83
C LEU A 6 -1.05 -11.15 5.67
N TYR A 7 -1.88 -11.84 6.45
CA TYR A 7 -1.45 -12.95 7.29
C TYR A 7 -0.85 -14.11 6.46
N LYS A 8 -1.45 -14.43 5.30
CA LYS A 8 -0.95 -15.47 4.39
C LYS A 8 0.41 -15.10 3.78
N ARG A 9 0.69 -13.81 3.60
CA ARG A 9 2.01 -13.33 3.15
C ARG A 9 3.07 -13.60 4.21
N TYR A 10 2.77 -13.31 5.48
CA TYR A 10 3.65 -13.65 6.59
C TYR A 10 3.83 -15.15 6.76
N GLU A 11 2.77 -15.94 6.57
CA GLU A 11 2.83 -17.40 6.57
C GLU A 11 3.83 -17.93 5.52
N ILE A 12 3.82 -17.38 4.29
CA ILE A 12 4.81 -17.72 3.26
C ILE A 12 6.25 -17.52 3.76
N VAL A 13 6.52 -16.37 4.39
CA VAL A 13 7.85 -16.05 4.93
C VAL A 13 8.21 -16.99 6.09
N PHE A 14 7.25 -17.25 6.98
CA PHE A 14 7.42 -18.16 8.10
C PHE A 14 7.83 -19.55 7.63
N LEU A 15 7.09 -20.12 6.68
CA LEU A 15 7.32 -21.47 6.16
C LEU A 15 8.66 -21.63 5.42
N ARG A 16 9.24 -20.55 4.90
CA ARG A 16 10.49 -20.59 4.11
C ARG A 16 11.74 -20.13 4.86
N LYS A 17 11.65 -19.01 5.59
CA LYS A 17 12.82 -18.23 6.06
C LYS A 17 12.95 -18.19 7.58
N ASN A 18 11.92 -18.57 8.35
CA ASN A 18 12.01 -18.52 9.80
C ASN A 18 13.01 -19.57 10.33
N LYS A 19 13.81 -19.19 11.34
CA LYS A 19 14.79 -20.06 12.01
C LYS A 19 14.14 -21.32 12.60
N TYR A 20 12.94 -21.17 13.18
CA TYR A 20 12.16 -22.26 13.77
C TYR A 20 11.11 -22.83 12.80
N GLY A 21 11.09 -22.35 11.56
CA GLY A 21 10.15 -22.78 10.54
C GLY A 21 10.60 -24.07 9.84
N PRO A 22 9.67 -24.77 9.17
CA PRO A 22 9.93 -26.06 8.53
C PRO A 22 10.72 -25.99 7.20
N LYS A 23 11.10 -24.78 6.73
CA LYS A 23 11.90 -24.52 5.51
C LYS A 23 11.41 -25.23 4.25
N PHE A 24 10.11 -25.17 3.99
CA PHE A 24 9.50 -25.86 2.86
C PHE A 24 9.94 -25.32 1.48
N GLY A 25 9.84 -26.19 0.48
CA GLY A 25 9.97 -25.83 -0.94
C GLY A 25 8.81 -24.96 -1.44
N ILE A 26 9.07 -24.13 -2.45
CA ILE A 26 8.11 -23.15 -2.99
C ILE A 26 6.79 -23.82 -3.42
N ASN A 27 6.86 -24.97 -4.10
CA ASN A 27 5.66 -25.69 -4.57
C ASN A 27 4.81 -26.22 -3.40
N ARG A 28 5.43 -26.63 -2.30
CA ARG A 28 4.72 -27.08 -1.09
C ARG A 28 4.05 -25.90 -0.39
N ILE A 29 4.74 -24.76 -0.28
CA ILE A 29 4.18 -23.52 0.29
C ILE A 29 2.98 -23.04 -0.51
N ALA A 30 3.08 -23.05 -1.85
CA ALA A 30 1.99 -22.67 -2.74
C ALA A 30 0.72 -23.50 -2.49
N LYS A 31 0.87 -24.83 -2.33
CA LYS A 31 -0.24 -25.73 -1.99
C LYS A 31 -0.81 -25.45 -0.60
N LEU A 32 0.04 -25.26 0.42
CA LEU A 32 -0.40 -25.01 1.80
C LEU A 32 -1.17 -23.69 1.95
N VAL A 33 -0.65 -22.61 1.35
CA VAL A 33 -1.24 -21.27 1.44
C VAL A 33 -2.38 -21.07 0.42
N ASN A 34 -2.60 -22.06 -0.45
CA ASN A 34 -3.55 -22.03 -1.57
C ASN A 34 -3.33 -20.80 -2.48
N CYS A 35 -2.09 -20.62 -2.94
CA CYS A 35 -1.73 -19.56 -3.89
C CYS A 35 -0.82 -20.08 -4.99
N ASN A 36 -0.62 -19.29 -6.04
CA ASN A 36 0.25 -19.71 -7.14
C ASN A 36 1.74 -19.59 -6.77
N ARG A 37 2.59 -20.35 -7.47
CA ARG A 37 4.05 -20.36 -7.26
C ARG A 37 4.67 -18.96 -7.40
N SER A 38 4.20 -18.17 -8.36
CA SER A 38 4.72 -16.82 -8.62
C SER A 38 4.42 -15.85 -7.47
N THR A 39 3.28 -15.99 -6.79
CA THR A 39 2.93 -15.21 -5.59
C THR A 39 3.89 -15.51 -4.45
N VAL A 40 4.22 -16.78 -4.22
CA VAL A 40 5.21 -17.17 -3.21
C VAL A 40 6.57 -16.53 -3.50
N VAL A 41 7.07 -16.66 -4.73
CA VAL A 41 8.36 -16.06 -5.14
C VAL A 41 8.36 -14.55 -4.98
N ARG A 42 7.29 -13.88 -5.43
CA ARG A 42 7.14 -12.42 -5.32
C ARG A 42 7.24 -11.95 -3.87
N TRP A 43 6.53 -12.59 -2.93
CA TRP A 43 6.53 -12.18 -1.53
C TRP A 43 7.86 -12.49 -0.83
N LEU A 44 8.50 -13.60 -1.15
CA LEU A 44 9.84 -13.90 -0.62
C LEU A 44 10.87 -12.87 -1.09
N LYS A 45 10.84 -12.50 -2.38
CA LYS A 45 11.71 -11.44 -2.92
C LYS A 45 11.46 -10.11 -2.22
N ARG A 46 10.19 -9.72 -2.07
CA ARG A 46 9.83 -8.49 -1.35
C ARG A 46 10.29 -8.50 0.12
N TRP A 47 10.18 -9.64 0.79
CA TRP A 47 10.69 -9.79 2.16
C TRP A 47 12.22 -9.61 2.24
N GLU A 48 12.95 -10.04 1.22
CA GLU A 48 14.39 -9.82 1.14
C GLU A 48 14.73 -8.33 0.94
N GLU A 49 13.94 -7.62 0.12
CA GLU A 49 14.14 -6.20 -0.19
C GLU A 49 13.76 -5.26 0.96
N THR A 50 12.56 -5.39 1.53
CA THR A 50 11.99 -4.36 2.43
C THR A 50 11.62 -4.85 3.82
N LYS A 51 11.63 -6.18 4.07
CA LYS A 51 11.10 -6.80 5.31
C LYS A 51 9.65 -6.39 5.63
N ASP A 52 8.90 -5.96 4.63
CA ASP A 52 7.52 -5.49 4.76
C ASP A 52 6.64 -6.08 3.64
N LEU A 53 5.52 -6.66 4.06
CA LEU A 53 4.55 -7.35 3.21
C LEU A 53 3.22 -6.61 3.11
N SER A 54 3.10 -5.42 3.70
CA SER A 54 1.95 -4.53 3.57
C SER A 54 1.68 -4.17 2.10
N ASP A 55 0.47 -3.73 1.77
CA ASP A 55 0.23 -3.21 0.43
C ASP A 55 0.93 -1.86 0.26
N ARG A 56 1.59 -1.67 -0.88
CA ARG A 56 2.16 -0.36 -1.22
C ARG A 56 1.00 0.60 -1.47
N GLU A 57 1.22 1.86 -1.15
CA GLU A 57 0.35 2.92 -1.62
C GLU A 57 0.18 2.84 -3.14
N ARG A 58 -1.04 3.15 -3.60
CA ARG A 58 -1.36 3.07 -5.02
C ARG A 58 -0.46 4.03 -5.79
N LYS A 59 0.32 3.48 -6.70
CA LYS A 59 1.07 4.25 -7.68
C LYS A 59 0.12 4.60 -8.82
N GLY A 60 -0.29 5.86 -8.91
CA GLY A 60 -1.16 6.36 -9.97
C GLY A 60 -1.73 7.74 -9.64
N ARG A 61 -2.18 8.47 -10.67
CA ARG A 61 -2.85 9.76 -10.47
C ARG A 61 -4.13 9.55 -9.65
N PRO A 62 -4.32 10.28 -8.53
CA PRO A 62 -5.59 10.28 -7.81
C PRO A 62 -6.74 10.59 -8.75
N ARG A 63 -7.87 9.88 -8.61
CA ARG A 63 -9.10 10.15 -9.40
C ARG A 63 -9.97 11.24 -8.78
N LYS A 64 -9.69 11.60 -7.53
CA LYS A 64 -10.33 12.66 -6.77
C LYS A 64 -9.22 13.54 -6.19
N THR A 65 -9.58 14.76 -5.81
CA THR A 65 -8.71 15.64 -5.04
C THR A 65 -8.27 14.93 -3.75
N THR A 66 -7.02 15.14 -3.39
CA THR A 66 -6.48 14.72 -2.09
C THR A 66 -6.88 15.74 -1.02
N THR A 67 -6.78 15.36 0.25
CA THR A 67 -7.01 16.30 1.36
C THR A 67 -6.16 17.56 1.24
N THR A 68 -4.90 17.40 0.80
CA THR A 68 -4.01 18.54 0.54
C THR A 68 -4.50 19.42 -0.60
N ASP A 69 -5.02 18.83 -1.69
CA ASP A 69 -5.62 19.60 -2.77
C ASP A 69 -6.86 20.38 -2.27
N ASP A 70 -7.69 19.76 -1.44
CA ASP A 70 -8.87 20.40 -0.86
C ASP A 70 -8.48 21.55 0.09
N GLU A 71 -7.44 21.38 0.91
CA GLU A 71 -6.89 22.42 1.79
C GLU A 71 -6.37 23.62 0.99
N ILE A 72 -5.68 23.37 -0.13
CA ILE A 72 -5.21 24.42 -1.04
C ILE A 72 -6.40 25.19 -1.62
N VAL A 73 -7.44 24.48 -2.09
CA VAL A 73 -8.66 25.12 -2.62
C VAL A 73 -9.34 25.98 -1.56
N ILE A 74 -9.49 25.46 -0.33
CA ILE A 74 -10.10 26.21 0.78
C ILE A 74 -9.27 27.45 1.12
N GLY A 75 -7.94 27.34 1.13
CA GLY A 75 -7.02 28.45 1.37
C GLY A 75 -7.17 29.56 0.33
N LEU A 76 -7.19 29.19 -0.96
CA LEU A 76 -7.38 30.14 -2.07
C LEU A 76 -8.75 30.85 -1.99
N VAL A 77 -9.81 30.12 -1.67
CA VAL A 77 -11.15 30.71 -1.50
C VAL A 77 -11.17 31.69 -0.33
N ARG A 78 -10.57 31.35 0.81
CA ARG A 78 -10.50 32.25 1.96
C ARG A 78 -9.76 33.55 1.63
N GLN A 79 -8.59 33.44 0.99
CA GLN A 79 -7.81 34.61 0.56
C GLN A 79 -8.59 35.52 -0.40
N GLY A 80 -9.28 34.94 -1.40
CA GLY A 80 -10.07 35.73 -2.34
C GLY A 80 -11.32 36.37 -1.74
N VAL A 81 -11.93 35.75 -0.72
CA VAL A 81 -13.07 36.32 0.02
C VAL A 81 -12.61 37.49 0.89
N ASP A 82 -11.44 37.40 1.51
CA ASP A 82 -10.86 38.50 2.29
C ASP A 82 -10.56 39.73 1.40
N GLU A 83 -9.98 39.53 0.21
CA GLU A 83 -9.70 40.62 -0.74
C GLU A 83 -10.99 41.32 -1.24
N GLY A 84 -12.05 40.55 -1.53
CA GLY A 84 -13.35 41.08 -1.95
C GLY A 84 -14.05 41.91 -0.87
N LEU A 85 -13.95 41.52 0.40
CA LEU A 85 -14.54 42.23 1.54
C LEU A 85 -13.86 43.59 1.81
N THR A 86 -12.59 43.73 1.40
CA THR A 86 -11.86 45.02 1.45
C THR A 86 -12.27 45.99 0.35
N SER A 87 -12.77 45.50 -0.80
CA SER A 87 -13.16 46.36 -1.93
C SER A 87 -14.55 46.98 -1.76
N GLU A 88 -15.46 46.35 -1.02
CA GLU A 88 -16.80 46.89 -0.71
C GLU A 88 -16.79 47.90 0.46
N LYS A 89 -15.64 48.13 1.12
CA LYS A 89 -15.50 49.10 2.22
C LYS A 89 -14.86 50.43 1.81
N MET A 90 -14.63 50.67 0.51
CA MET A 90 -14.18 51.98 -0.01
C MET A 90 -15.31 52.73 -0.72
#